data_AF-A0A920GY43-F1
#
_entry.id   AF-A0A920GY43-F1
#
_cell.length_a   1.000
_cell.length_b   1.000
_cell.length_c   1.000
_cell.angle_alpha   90.00
_cell.angle_beta   90.00
_cell.angle_gamma   90.00
#
_symmetry.space_group_name_H-M   'P 1'
#
loop_
_entity.id
_entity.type
_entity.pdbx_description
1 polymer ?
#
loop_
_entity_poly.entity_id
_entity_poly.type
_entity_poly.pdbx_seq_one_letter_code
_entity_poly.pdbx_strand_id
1 'polypeptide(L)'
;MVLSHFFSLTHDNECQEFELNMIGKHNVLNATAAIILCLQEGINIKVIQDSLSNFMGLDRRMQILGKKEINNNNCVFIDDYGHHPTEIEQTIEALRDAYSDHKLNMVFQPHRYTRTQDLLDEFVKFYNA
;
A
#
# COMPACT_ATOMS: atom_id res chain seq x y z
N MET A 1 7.79 -14.09 -2.82
CA MET A 1 8.03 -13.13 -1.74
C MET A 1 6.97 -12.05 -1.88
N VAL A 2 5.95 -12.11 -1.03
CA VAL A 2 5.11 -10.93 -0.75
C VAL A 2 5.98 -10.06 0.15
N LEU A 3 6.05 -8.77 -0.14
CA LEU A 3 6.86 -7.84 0.65
C LEU A 3 6.02 -7.45 1.86
N SER A 4 6.37 -8.01 3.03
CA SER A 4 5.80 -7.58 4.32
C SER A 4 6.50 -6.30 4.80
N HIS A 5 5.79 -5.50 5.58
CA HIS A 5 6.34 -4.35 6.29
C HIS A 5 6.45 -4.65 7.78
N PHE A 6 7.62 -4.43 8.36
CA PHE A 6 7.87 -4.59 9.79
C PHE A 6 7.92 -3.20 10.44
N PHE A 7 7.21 -3.03 11.55
CA PHE A 7 7.18 -1.77 12.28
C PHE A 7 6.89 -2.01 13.76
N SER A 8 7.27 -1.05 14.59
CA SER A 8 7.01 -1.07 16.02
C SER A 8 5.99 0.01 16.40
N LEU A 9 5.17 -0.30 17.39
CA LEU A 9 4.24 0.64 18.03
C LEU A 9 4.56 0.70 19.52
N THR A 10 4.69 1.91 20.06
CA THR A 10 4.82 2.13 21.51
C THR A 10 3.51 2.67 22.08
N HIS A 11 2.97 1.99 23.08
CA HIS A 11 1.76 2.39 23.82
C HIS A 11 1.97 2.09 25.31
N ASP A 12 1.66 3.03 26.21
CA ASP A 12 1.85 2.87 27.66
C ASP A 12 3.25 2.39 28.10
N ASN A 13 4.30 2.87 27.43
CA ASN A 13 5.70 2.45 27.60
C ASN A 13 6.01 0.99 27.21
N GLU A 14 5.06 0.29 26.59
CA GLU A 14 5.29 -1.01 25.98
C GLU A 14 5.53 -0.85 24.48
N CYS A 15 6.63 -1.43 23.99
CA CYS A 15 6.94 -1.47 22.56
C CYS A 15 6.60 -2.86 22.02
N GLN A 16 5.74 -2.90 21.00
CA GLN A 16 5.30 -4.12 20.35
C GLN A 16 5.70 -4.09 18.87
N GLU A 17 6.18 -5.22 18.36
CA GLU A 17 6.56 -5.40 16.96
C GLU A 17 5.41 -5.99 16.16
N PHE A 18 5.23 -5.52 14.93
CA PHE A 18 4.18 -5.97 14.01
C PHE A 18 4.75 -6.26 12.63
N GLU A 19 4.20 -7.30 12.01
CA GLU A 19 4.36 -7.58 10.59
C GLU A 19 3.01 -7.31 9.90
N LEU A 20 3.03 -6.47 8.87
CA LEU A 20 1.89 -6.24 7.99
C LEU A 20 2.18 -6.86 6.63
N ASN A 21 1.31 -7.75 6.18
CA ASN A 21 1.39 -8.36 4.84
C ASN A 21 0.88 -7.42 3.73
N MET A 22 1.34 -6.17 3.75
CA MET A 22 1.12 -5.14 2.74
C MET A 22 2.31 -4.19 2.72
N ILE A 23 2.59 -3.60 1.55
CA ILE A 23 3.59 -2.56 1.38
C ILE A 23 3.01 -1.15 1.61
N GLY A 24 3.89 -0.17 1.77
CA GLY A 24 3.55 1.25 1.80
C GLY A 24 3.29 1.81 3.19
N LYS A 25 3.89 2.98 3.48
CA LYS A 25 3.76 3.68 4.76
C LYS A 25 2.30 4.03 5.10
N HIS A 26 1.50 4.37 4.09
CA HIS A 26 0.07 4.63 4.28
C HIS A 26 -0.69 3.42 4.82
N ASN A 27 -0.30 2.19 4.45
CA ASN A 27 -0.91 0.98 5.01
C ASN A 27 -0.43 0.70 6.43
N VAL A 28 0.81 1.04 6.77
CA VAL A 28 1.27 1.02 8.18
C VAL A 28 0.45 1.98 9.03
N LEU A 29 0.14 3.18 8.53
CA LEU A 29 -0.74 4.13 9.22
C LEU A 29 -2.17 3.58 9.39
N ASN A 30 -2.74 2.97 8.35
CA ASN A 30 -4.05 2.32 8.44
C ASN A 30 -4.05 1.17 9.46
N ALA A 31 -3.02 0.31 9.42
CA ALA A 31 -2.85 -0.79 10.38
C ALA A 31 -2.69 -0.25 11.81
N THR A 32 -1.93 0.83 12.00
CA THR A 32 -1.74 1.48 13.30
C THR A 32 -3.06 1.97 13.88
N ALA A 33 -3.90 2.62 13.07
CA ALA A 33 -5.23 3.04 13.51
C ALA A 33 -6.09 1.85 13.94
N ALA A 34 -6.04 0.73 13.20
CA ALA A 34 -6.75 -0.50 13.56
C ALA A 34 -6.20 -1.14 14.86
N ILE A 35 -4.86 -1.18 15.04
CA ILE A 35 -4.21 -1.69 16.25
C ILE A 35 -4.68 -0.89 17.46
N ILE A 36 -4.67 0.44 17.38
CA ILE A 36 -5.10 1.32 18.49
C ILE A 36 -6.53 1.00 18.91
N LEU A 37 -7.45 0.87 17.95
CA LEU A 37 -8.84 0.51 18.26
C LEU A 37 -8.94 -0.87 18.92
N CYS A 38 -8.25 -1.87 18.39
CA CYS A 38 -8.24 -3.22 18.95
C CYS A 38 -7.70 -3.25 20.39
N LEU A 39 -6.65 -2.48 20.68
CA LEU A 39 -6.09 -2.35 22.03
C LEU A 39 -7.08 -1.69 22.98
N GLN A 40 -7.79 -0.64 22.54
CA GLN A 40 -8.82 0.03 23.33
C GLN A 40 -9.99 -0.89 23.67
N GLU A 41 -10.36 -1.79 22.76
CA GLU A 41 -11.39 -2.81 22.97
C GLU A 41 -10.88 -4.05 23.74
N GLY A 42 -9.62 -4.05 24.19
CA GLY A 42 -9.04 -5.14 24.98
C GLY A 42 -8.75 -6.42 24.20
N ILE A 43 -8.61 -6.34 22.87
CA ILE A 43 -8.23 -7.48 22.03
C ILE A 43 -6.79 -7.88 22.33
N ASN A 44 -6.56 -9.19 22.47
CA ASN A 44 -5.23 -9.72 22.76
C ASN A 44 -4.22 -9.36 21.66
N ILE A 45 -3.06 -8.83 22.05
CA ILE A 45 -1.98 -8.40 21.15
C ILE A 45 -1.57 -9.47 20.14
N LYS A 46 -1.53 -10.75 20.54
CA LYS A 46 -1.17 -11.86 19.64
C LYS A 46 -2.19 -12.04 18.54
N VAL A 47 -3.48 -11.88 18.84
CA VAL A 47 -4.55 -11.94 17.83
C VAL A 47 -4.40 -10.82 16.81
N ILE A 48 -3.99 -9.62 17.25
CA ILE A 48 -3.74 -8.48 16.36
C ILE A 48 -2.53 -8.77 15.45
N GLN A 49 -1.41 -9.23 16.02
CA GLN A 49 -0.19 -9.59 15.28
C GLN A 49 -0.45 -10.70 14.24
N ASP A 50 -1.15 -11.76 14.66
CA ASP A 50 -1.52 -12.87 13.77
C ASP A 50 -2.45 -12.38 12.64
N SER A 51 -3.39 -11.48 12.94
CA SER A 51 -4.31 -10.93 11.94
C SER A 51 -3.62 -10.07 10.88
N LEU A 52 -2.65 -9.24 11.29
CA LEU A 52 -1.92 -8.35 10.38
C LEU A 52 -0.92 -9.09 9.49
N SER A 53 -0.23 -10.09 10.05
CA SER A 53 0.72 -10.92 9.30
C SER A 53 0.01 -11.83 8.28
N ASN A 54 -1.24 -12.21 8.54
CA ASN A 54 -2.07 -13.00 7.63
C ASN A 54 -3.06 -12.14 6.80
N PHE A 55 -2.94 -10.81 6.84
CA PHE A 55 -3.86 -9.95 6.10
C PHE A 55 -3.70 -10.18 4.60
N MET A 56 -4.77 -10.60 3.92
CA MET A 56 -4.72 -10.95 2.49
C MET A 56 -4.82 -9.75 1.56
N GLY A 57 -4.88 -8.53 2.12
CA GLY A 57 -5.10 -7.30 1.39
C GLY A 57 -6.59 -7.06 1.09
N LEU A 58 -6.83 -6.05 0.28
CA LEU A 58 -8.16 -5.67 -0.19
C LEU A 58 -8.18 -5.71 -1.71
N ASP A 59 -9.36 -5.96 -2.28
CA ASP A 59 -9.53 -5.90 -3.72
C ASP A 59 -9.14 -4.50 -4.23
N ARG A 60 -8.31 -4.48 -5.28
CA ARG A 60 -7.83 -3.25 -5.91
C ARG A 60 -7.10 -2.27 -4.98
N ARG A 61 -6.43 -2.72 -3.92
CA ARG A 61 -5.55 -1.87 -3.09
C ARG A 61 -4.15 -2.46 -3.05
N MET A 62 -3.30 -2.01 -3.96
CA MET A 62 -1.99 -2.61 -4.28
C MET A 62 -2.06 -4.15 -4.39
N GLN A 63 -3.13 -4.63 -5.02
CA GLN A 63 -3.41 -6.04 -5.14
C GLN A 63 -2.48 -6.66 -6.19
N ILE A 64 -1.68 -7.65 -5.79
CA ILE A 64 -0.85 -8.41 -6.72
C ILE A 64 -1.74 -9.36 -7.51
N LEU A 65 -1.94 -9.08 -8.79
CA LEU A 65 -2.73 -9.92 -9.70
C LEU A 65 -1.95 -11.15 -10.18
N GLY A 66 -0.62 -11.10 -10.14
CA GLY A 66 0.25 -12.21 -10.49
C GLY A 66 1.58 -11.78 -11.09
N LYS A 67 2.35 -12.77 -11.53
CA LYS A 67 3.64 -12.58 -12.20
C LYS A 67 3.64 -13.28 -13.55
N LYS A 68 4.24 -12.67 -14.56
CA LYS A 68 4.37 -13.26 -15.90
C LYS A 68 5.66 -12.83 -16.56
N GLU A 69 6.26 -13.75 -17.31
CA GLU A 69 7.39 -13.42 -18.17
C GLU A 69 6.89 -12.80 -19.49
N ILE A 70 7.45 -11.64 -19.85
CA ILE A 70 7.15 -10.93 -21.11
C ILE A 70 8.48 -10.47 -21.70
N ASN A 71 8.76 -10.86 -22.95
CA ASN A 71 10.00 -10.50 -23.66
C ASN A 71 11.26 -10.75 -22.80
N ASN A 72 11.35 -11.92 -22.16
CA ASN A 72 12.43 -12.32 -21.25
C ASN A 72 12.58 -11.45 -19.99
N ASN A 73 11.54 -10.69 -19.61
CA ASN A 73 11.50 -9.91 -18.38
C ASN A 73 10.42 -10.47 -17.43
N ASN A 74 10.73 -10.58 -16.14
CA ASN A 74 9.76 -10.94 -15.12
C ASN A 74 8.93 -9.70 -14.76
N CYS A 75 7.64 -9.72 -15.10
CA CYS A 75 6.70 -8.64 -14.78
C CYS A 75 5.81 -9.04 -13.60
N VAL A 76 5.57 -8.10 -12.69
CA VAL A 76 4.58 -8.19 -11.61
C VAL A 76 3.41 -7.29 -11.98
N PHE A 77 2.19 -7.84 -11.93
CA PHE A 77 0.96 -7.09 -12.20
C PHE A 77 0.31 -6.70 -10.89
N ILE A 78 0.04 -5.40 -10.74
CA ILE A 78 -0.52 -4.82 -9.52
C ILE A 78 -1.70 -3.94 -9.93
N ASP A 79 -2.85 -4.12 -9.29
CA ASP A 79 -4.03 -3.25 -9.44
C ASP A 79 -4.20 -2.37 -8.21
N ASP A 80 -4.55 -1.11 -8.43
CA ASP A 80 -4.82 -0.13 -7.38
C ASP A 80 -5.98 0.79 -7.75
N TYR A 81 -6.80 1.11 -6.76
CA TYR A 81 -8.00 1.94 -6.89
C TYR A 81 -7.69 3.44 -6.78
N GLY A 82 -6.46 3.80 -6.39
CA GLY A 82 -6.02 5.18 -6.26
C GLY A 82 -6.38 5.99 -7.49
N HIS A 83 -7.18 7.03 -7.27
CA HIS A 83 -7.70 7.89 -8.35
C HIS A 83 -7.58 9.36 -8.01
N HIS A 84 -7.29 9.68 -6.75
CA HIS A 84 -6.84 11.00 -6.34
C HIS A 84 -5.30 11.09 -6.50
N PRO A 85 -4.75 12.24 -6.95
CA PRO A 85 -3.33 12.56 -6.98
C PRO A 85 -2.51 11.97 -5.82
N THR A 86 -2.90 12.30 -4.58
CA THR A 86 -2.23 11.83 -3.36
C THR A 86 -2.22 10.31 -3.22
N GLU A 87 -3.31 9.62 -3.59
CA GLU A 87 -3.36 8.16 -3.50
C GLU A 87 -2.37 7.52 -4.49
N ILE A 88 -2.32 8.06 -5.71
CA ILE A 88 -1.42 7.58 -6.77
C ILE A 88 0.03 7.79 -6.35
N GLU A 89 0.38 8.95 -5.80
CA GLU A 89 1.71 9.25 -5.28
C GLU A 89 2.14 8.24 -4.21
N GLN A 90 1.27 7.98 -3.23
CA GLN A 90 1.55 7.02 -2.16
C GLN A 90 1.69 5.59 -2.66
N THR A 91 0.95 5.20 -3.70
CA THR A 91 1.11 3.90 -4.37
C THR A 91 2.44 3.84 -5.11
N ILE A 92 2.83 4.89 -5.85
CA ILE A 92 4.11 4.94 -6.59
C ILE A 92 5.30 4.86 -5.62
N GLU A 93 5.27 5.63 -4.52
CA GLU A 93 6.31 5.59 -3.48
C GLU A 93 6.45 4.18 -2.89
N ALA A 94 5.33 3.57 -2.49
CA ALA A 94 5.33 2.21 -1.95
C ALA A 94 5.92 1.18 -2.94
N LEU A 95 5.60 1.32 -4.24
CA LEU A 95 6.11 0.43 -5.28
C LEU A 95 7.61 0.64 -5.56
N ARG A 96 8.08 1.89 -5.57
CA ARG A 96 9.50 2.22 -5.76
C ARG A 96 10.36 1.70 -4.60
N ASP A 97 9.86 1.78 -3.38
CA ASP A 97 10.53 1.23 -2.20
C ASP A 97 10.58 -0.30 -2.24
N ALA A 98 9.47 -0.95 -2.60
CA ALA A 98 9.32 -2.40 -2.52
C ALA A 98 9.92 -3.14 -3.75
N TYR A 99 10.00 -2.47 -4.89
CA TYR A 99 10.52 -2.99 -6.16
C TYR A 99 11.59 -2.07 -6.77
N SER A 100 12.58 -1.66 -5.98
CA SER A 100 13.63 -0.69 -6.39
C SER A 100 14.35 -1.03 -7.70
N ASP A 101 14.51 -2.33 -7.99
CA ASP A 101 15.22 -2.80 -9.18
C ASP A 101 14.29 -3.02 -10.39
N HIS A 102 12.99 -2.71 -10.27
CA HIS A 102 12.02 -2.88 -11.35
C HIS A 102 11.71 -1.55 -12.01
N LYS A 103 11.56 -1.57 -13.33
CA LYS A 103 10.95 -0.45 -14.05
C LYS A 103 9.44 -0.41 -13.75
N LEU A 104 8.97 0.69 -13.18
CA LEU A 104 7.54 0.95 -12.98
C LEU A 104 6.90 1.38 -14.31
N ASN A 105 5.86 0.67 -14.74
CA ASN A 105 5.02 1.07 -15.86
C ASN A 105 3.57 1.19 -15.35
N MET A 106 2.97 2.36 -15.51
CA MET A 106 1.62 2.65 -15.02
C MET A 106 0.63 2.74 -16.17
N VAL A 107 -0.50 2.03 -16.06
CA VAL A 107 -1.67 2.24 -16.90
C VAL A 107 -2.71 2.96 -16.05
N PHE A 108 -2.97 4.24 -16.36
CA PHE A 108 -3.85 5.08 -15.57
C PHE A 108 -5.12 5.46 -16.35
N GLN A 109 -6.26 5.34 -15.69
CA GLN A 109 -7.56 5.79 -16.19
C GLN A 109 -8.10 6.89 -15.26
N PRO A 110 -8.16 8.16 -15.70
CA PRO A 110 -8.76 9.23 -14.91
C PRO A 110 -10.23 8.93 -14.60
N HIS A 111 -10.66 9.19 -13.37
CA HIS A 111 -12.04 8.94 -12.93
C HIS A 111 -12.81 10.24 -12.70
N ARG A 112 -13.79 10.49 -13.58
CA ARG A 112 -14.66 11.69 -13.70
C ARG A 112 -13.97 12.92 -14.29
N TYR A 113 -14.65 13.56 -15.25
CA TYR A 113 -14.20 14.80 -15.89
C TYR A 113 -13.94 15.93 -14.89
N THR A 114 -14.84 16.13 -13.94
CA THR A 114 -14.72 17.24 -12.96
C THR A 114 -13.46 17.11 -12.13
N ARG A 115 -13.13 15.91 -11.64
CA ARG A 115 -11.90 15.66 -10.87
C ARG A 115 -10.64 15.91 -11.70
N THR A 116 -10.62 15.46 -12.95
CA THR A 116 -9.48 15.71 -13.85
C THR A 116 -9.30 17.21 -14.10
N GLN A 117 -10.40 17.96 -14.24
CA GLN A 117 -10.35 19.41 -14.40
C GLN A 117 -9.87 20.11 -13.13
N ASP A 118 -10.40 19.73 -11.98
CA ASP A 118 -10.12 20.35 -10.69
C ASP A 118 -8.66 20.12 -10.23
N LEU A 119 -8.06 19.00 -10.65
CA LEU A 119 -6.75 18.54 -10.19
C LEU A 119 -5.75 18.33 -11.34
N LEU A 120 -5.94 19.04 -12.46
CA LEU A 120 -5.17 18.82 -13.68
C LEU A 120 -3.66 19.01 -13.45
N ASP A 121 -3.28 20.07 -12.76
CA ASP A 121 -1.89 20.42 -12.51
C ASP A 121 -1.21 19.40 -11.59
N GLU A 122 -1.93 18.86 -10.60
CA GLU A 122 -1.48 17.77 -9.78
C GLU A 122 -1.27 16.52 -10.64
N PHE A 123 -2.26 16.13 -11.46
CA PHE A 123 -2.13 14.95 -12.33
C PHE A 123 -0.92 15.02 -13.26
N VAL A 124 -0.64 16.20 -13.84
CA VAL A 124 0.52 16.41 -14.72
C VAL A 124 1.85 16.19 -14.01
N LYS A 125 1.96 16.49 -12.71
CA LYS A 125 3.21 16.26 -11.96
C LYS A 125 3.59 14.79 -11.91
N PHE A 126 2.62 13.87 -11.75
CA PHE A 126 2.92 12.43 -11.69
C PHE A 126 3.27 11.84 -13.06
N TYR A 127 2.73 12.36 -14.15
CA TYR A 127 3.06 11.88 -15.50
C TYR A 127 4.50 12.19 -15.93
N ASN A 128 5.11 13.22 -15.34
CA ASN A 128 6.46 13.67 -15.68
C ASN A 128 7.55 13.13 -14.74
N ALA A 129 7.19 12.29 -13.76
CA ALA A 129 8.07 11.74 -12.72
C ALA A 129 8.42 10.26 -12.93
#